data_AF-A0AAE8MJY2-F1
#
_entry.id   AF-A0AAE8MJY2-F1
#
_cell.length_a   1.000
_cell.length_b   1.000
_cell.length_c   1.000
_cell.angle_alpha   90.00
_cell.angle_beta   90.00
_cell.angle_gamma   90.00
#
_symmetry.space_group_name_H-M   'P 1'
#
loop_
_entity.id
_entity.type
_entity.pdbx_description
1 polymer ?
#
loop_
_entity_poly.entity_id
_entity_poly.type
_entity_poly.pdbx_seq_one_letter_code
_entity_poly.pdbx_strand_id
1 'polypeptide(L)'
;MAQQSTQDDGYGAMCKEKRLYVFLWESNKQKIATTQEQLNLLKSRARFLGSYHKRFPKGPDDLAQREHIEAFIDFLADLKRISSDEAGLNPASDKIMLIQRDLRIQLNQADHGEPNTAIRISLCKQIEDVIKSTKVTLEDILQEYTRENEMLAGKLMEM
;
A
#
# COMPACT_ATOMS: atom_id res chain seq x y z
N MET A 1 -37.74 -55.93 8.13
CA MET A 1 -37.68 -54.47 7.92
C MET A 1 -36.31 -54.02 8.39
N ALA A 2 -35.42 -53.66 7.45
CA ALA A 2 -34.04 -53.30 7.75
C ALA A 2 -33.99 -51.85 8.27
N GLN A 3 -33.43 -51.66 9.47
CA GLN A 3 -33.05 -50.34 9.98
C GLN A 3 -31.83 -49.86 9.19
N GLN A 4 -32.01 -48.83 8.37
CA GLN A 4 -30.90 -48.08 7.78
C GLN A 4 -30.32 -47.16 8.85
N SER A 5 -29.21 -47.61 9.44
CA SER A 5 -28.29 -46.77 10.21
C SER A 5 -27.58 -45.84 9.22
N THR A 6 -28.00 -44.58 9.16
CA THR A 6 -27.17 -43.49 8.63
C THR A 6 -26.00 -43.29 9.60
N GLN A 7 -24.91 -44.02 9.36
CA GLN A 7 -23.59 -43.63 9.88
C GLN A 7 -23.23 -42.34 9.16
N ASP A 8 -23.20 -41.27 9.94
CA ASP A 8 -22.79 -39.94 9.52
C ASP A 8 -21.27 -39.93 9.45
N ASP A 9 -20.74 -39.65 8.25
CA ASP A 9 -19.33 -39.81 7.90
C ASP A 9 -18.49 -38.67 8.49
N GLY A 10 -18.30 -38.65 9.82
CA GLY A 10 -17.52 -37.63 10.53
C GLY A 10 -16.10 -37.44 9.97
N TYR A 11 -15.52 -38.46 9.32
CA TYR A 11 -14.24 -38.39 8.62
C TYR A 11 -14.27 -37.53 7.33
N GLY A 12 -15.39 -37.52 6.59
CA GLY A 12 -15.53 -36.75 5.35
C GLY A 12 -15.68 -35.25 5.60
N ALA A 13 -16.31 -34.86 6.71
CA ALA A 13 -16.43 -33.47 7.14
C ALA A 13 -15.09 -32.91 7.66
N MET A 14 -14.38 -33.68 8.51
CA MET A 14 -13.06 -33.31 9.03
C MET A 14 -12.03 -33.06 7.91
N CYS A 15 -12.08 -33.86 6.83
CA CYS A 15 -11.19 -33.70 5.68
C CYS A 15 -11.49 -32.44 4.85
N LYS A 16 -12.74 -31.95 4.82
CA LYS A 16 -13.12 -30.71 4.12
C LYS A 16 -12.74 -29.47 4.92
N GLU A 17 -12.94 -29.50 6.23
CA GLU A 17 -12.58 -28.39 7.12
C GLU A 17 -11.07 -28.15 7.12
N LYS A 18 -10.26 -29.20 7.29
CA LYS A 18 -8.79 -29.09 7.23
C LYS A 18 -8.31 -28.50 5.90
N ARG A 19 -8.92 -28.89 4.77
CA ARG A 19 -8.60 -28.32 3.45
C ARG A 19 -8.93 -26.82 3.36
N LEU A 20 -10.05 -26.40 3.95
CA LEU A 20 -10.41 -24.98 4.00
C LEU A 20 -9.39 -24.17 4.80
N TYR A 21 -8.96 -24.66 5.97
CA TYR A 21 -7.94 -23.99 6.78
C TYR A 21 -6.58 -23.93 6.07
N VAL A 22 -6.16 -24.99 5.40
CA VAL A 22 -4.93 -24.98 4.57
C VAL A 22 -5.04 -23.94 3.46
N PHE A 23 -6.17 -23.88 2.76
CA PHE A 23 -6.40 -22.89 1.70
C PHE A 23 -6.34 -21.46 2.23
N LEU A 24 -7.01 -21.18 3.35
CA LEU A 24 -7.00 -19.86 3.98
C LEU A 24 -5.60 -19.46 4.45
N TRP A 25 -4.84 -20.41 5.03
CA TRP A 25 -3.48 -20.18 5.48
C TRP A 25 -2.53 -19.85 4.32
N GLU A 26 -2.56 -20.64 3.24
CA GLU A 26 -1.75 -20.34 2.04
C GLU A 26 -2.18 -19.03 1.37
N SER A 27 -3.48 -18.76 1.29
CA SER A 27 -3.97 -17.47 0.79
C SER A 27 -3.46 -16.31 1.64
N ASN A 28 -3.41 -16.46 2.97
CA ASN A 28 -2.99 -15.39 3.85
C ASN A 28 -1.47 -15.15 3.81
N LYS A 29 -0.67 -16.20 3.65
CA LYS A 29 0.77 -16.05 3.34
C LYS A 29 1.00 -15.24 2.08
N GLN A 30 0.21 -15.46 1.04
CA GLN A 30 0.35 -14.71 -0.21
C GLN A 30 0.04 -13.23 0.00
N LYS A 31 -0.97 -12.91 0.82
CA LYS A 31 -1.27 -11.52 1.22
C LYS A 31 -0.11 -10.89 1.98
N ILE A 32 0.40 -11.56 3.02
CA ILE A 32 1.59 -11.12 3.79
C ILE A 32 2.76 -10.80 2.85
N ALA A 33 3.08 -11.71 1.92
CA ALA A 33 4.18 -11.51 0.97
C ALA A 33 3.95 -10.29 0.08
N THR A 34 2.73 -10.11 -0.42
CA THR A 34 2.35 -8.99 -1.28
C THR A 34 2.41 -7.66 -0.53
N THR A 35 1.78 -7.56 0.64
CA THR A 35 1.82 -6.35 1.49
C THR A 35 3.27 -6.00 1.89
N GLN A 36 4.10 -7.00 2.19
CA GLN A 36 5.51 -6.81 2.52
C GLN A 36 6.33 -6.27 1.33
N GLU A 37 6.07 -6.76 0.12
CA GLU A 37 6.69 -6.26 -1.11
C GLU A 37 6.28 -4.80 -1.37
N GLN A 38 5.01 -4.46 -1.23
CA GLN A 38 4.50 -3.09 -1.35
C GLN A 38 5.16 -2.16 -0.33
N LEU A 39 5.30 -2.59 0.92
CA LEU A 39 5.97 -1.83 1.97
C LEU A 39 7.46 -1.61 1.66
N ASN A 40 8.13 -2.61 1.08
CA ASN A 40 9.53 -2.51 0.66
C ASN A 40 9.69 -1.54 -0.52
N LEU A 41 8.81 -1.62 -1.51
CA LEU A 41 8.77 -0.67 -2.64
C LEU A 41 8.58 0.76 -2.13
N LEU A 42 7.61 0.97 -1.23
CA LEU A 42 7.36 2.26 -0.59
C LEU A 42 8.58 2.79 0.14
N LYS A 43 9.23 1.97 0.97
CA LYS A 43 10.45 2.35 1.72
C LYS A 43 11.60 2.70 0.78
N SER A 44 11.79 1.93 -0.30
CA SER A 44 12.83 2.16 -1.30
C SER A 44 12.61 3.48 -2.05
N ARG A 45 11.40 3.68 -2.57
CA ARG A 45 11.02 4.91 -3.30
C ARG A 45 11.07 6.13 -2.40
N ALA A 46 10.54 6.05 -1.17
CA ALA A 46 10.60 7.16 -0.21
C ALA A 46 12.04 7.53 0.15
N ARG A 47 12.95 6.55 0.26
CA ARG A 47 14.39 6.80 0.47
C ARG A 47 15.03 7.48 -0.73
N PHE A 48 14.73 7.01 -1.95
CA PHE A 48 15.20 7.64 -3.18
C PHE A 48 14.76 9.11 -3.28
N LEU A 49 13.53 9.39 -2.86
CA LEU A 49 12.97 10.74 -2.83
C LEU A 49 13.45 11.58 -1.61
N GLY A 50 14.19 10.97 -0.67
CA GLY A 50 14.60 11.46 0.65
C GLY A 50 15.52 12.69 0.71
N SER A 51 15.49 13.58 -0.28
CA SER A 51 16.26 14.84 -0.31
C SER A 51 15.38 16.08 -0.57
N TYR A 52 14.09 15.93 -0.35
CA TYR A 52 13.04 16.79 -0.89
C TYR A 52 13.08 18.25 -0.43
N HIS A 53 13.28 18.51 0.86
CA HIS A 53 13.40 19.88 1.39
C HIS A 53 14.60 20.65 0.81
N LYS A 54 15.63 19.94 0.33
CA LYS A 54 16.85 20.54 -0.22
C LYS A 54 16.78 20.80 -1.72
N ARG A 55 15.89 20.10 -2.45
CA ARG A 55 15.82 20.14 -3.93
C ARG A 55 14.63 20.91 -4.48
N PHE A 56 13.50 20.91 -3.78
CA PHE A 56 12.26 21.56 -4.26
C PHE A 56 12.17 23.11 -4.18
N PRO A 57 12.97 23.84 -3.37
CA PRO A 57 12.91 25.30 -3.41
C PRO A 57 13.48 25.90 -4.71
N LYS A 58 14.21 25.13 -5.51
CA LYS A 58 14.71 25.56 -6.84
C LYS A 58 13.56 25.54 -7.86
N GLY A 59 13.73 26.19 -9.02
CA GLY A 59 12.72 26.21 -10.09
C GLY A 59 12.93 25.09 -11.12
N PRO A 60 11.87 24.66 -11.84
CA PRO A 60 11.91 23.55 -12.82
C PRO A 60 12.71 23.83 -14.11
N ASP A 61 13.51 24.90 -14.15
CA ASP A 61 14.44 25.18 -15.25
C ASP A 61 15.68 24.28 -15.19
N ASP A 62 15.92 23.65 -14.05
CA ASP A 62 16.82 22.51 -13.93
C ASP A 62 16.11 21.24 -14.41
N LEU A 63 16.64 20.61 -15.46
CA LEU A 63 16.16 19.33 -15.98
C LEU A 63 16.01 18.30 -14.84
N ALA A 64 16.92 18.33 -13.87
CA ALA A 64 16.89 17.45 -12.71
C ALA A 64 15.67 17.68 -11.80
N GLN A 65 15.06 18.87 -11.81
CA GLN A 65 13.85 19.13 -11.04
C GLN A 65 12.57 18.69 -11.75
N ARG A 66 12.50 18.82 -13.09
CA ARG A 66 11.38 18.29 -13.87
C ARG A 66 11.28 16.77 -13.73
N GLU A 67 12.40 16.08 -13.98
CA GLU A 67 12.50 14.62 -13.80
C GLU A 67 12.11 14.20 -12.37
N HIS A 68 12.45 15.02 -11.37
CA HIS A 68 12.09 14.74 -9.99
C HIS A 68 10.59 14.91 -9.70
N ILE A 69 9.94 15.94 -10.27
CA ILE A 69 8.49 16.12 -10.14
C ILE A 69 7.74 14.99 -10.87
N GLU A 70 8.19 14.60 -12.06
CA GLU A 70 7.64 13.46 -12.80
C GLU A 70 7.76 12.15 -12.01
N ALA A 71 8.93 11.88 -11.43
CA ALA A 71 9.14 10.73 -10.56
C ALA A 71 8.19 10.71 -9.34
N PHE A 72 7.77 11.88 -8.84
CA PHE A 72 6.75 11.97 -7.78
C PHE A 72 5.35 11.67 -8.28
N ILE A 73 4.99 12.14 -9.48
CA ILE A 73 3.69 11.84 -10.07
C ILE A 73 3.55 10.32 -10.26
N ASP A 74 4.61 9.68 -10.75
CA ASP A 74 4.67 8.22 -10.92
C ASP A 74 4.58 7.49 -9.58
N PHE A 75 5.35 7.95 -8.58
CA PHE A 75 5.29 7.36 -7.25
C PHE A 75 3.92 7.51 -6.59
N LEU A 76 3.25 8.64 -6.77
CA LEU A 76 1.87 8.84 -6.32
C LEU A 76 0.88 7.91 -7.05
N ALA A 77 1.13 7.58 -8.31
CA ALA A 77 0.36 6.59 -9.04
C ALA A 77 0.58 5.17 -8.48
N ASP A 78 1.83 4.81 -8.15
CA ASP A 78 2.16 3.56 -7.47
C ASP A 78 1.42 3.46 -6.11
N LEU A 79 1.44 4.53 -5.31
CA LEU A 79 0.72 4.59 -4.03
C LEU A 79 -0.79 4.41 -4.20
N LYS A 80 -1.38 5.05 -5.22
CA LYS A 80 -2.79 4.88 -5.55
C LYS A 80 -3.12 3.42 -5.90
N ARG A 81 -2.25 2.75 -6.66
CA ARG A 81 -2.44 1.34 -7.02
C ARG A 81 -2.37 0.42 -5.80
N ILE A 82 -1.33 0.59 -4.98
CA ILE A 82 -1.14 -0.16 -3.72
C ILE A 82 -2.40 -0.06 -2.83
N SER A 83 -2.96 1.14 -2.71
CA SER A 83 -4.15 1.39 -1.89
C SER A 83 -5.48 0.91 -2.50
N SER A 84 -5.51 0.55 -3.78
CA SER A 84 -6.72 0.05 -4.46
C SER A 84 -6.80 -1.47 -4.44
N ASP A 85 -5.65 -2.15 -4.44
CA ASP A 85 -5.56 -3.61 -4.54
C ASP A 85 -5.83 -4.33 -3.20
N GLU A 86 -5.59 -3.67 -2.05
CA GLU A 86 -5.90 -4.23 -0.72
C GLU A 86 -7.03 -3.45 -0.03
N ALA A 87 -8.17 -4.12 0.15
CA ALA A 87 -9.27 -3.77 1.07
C ALA A 87 -10.06 -2.46 0.86
N GLY A 88 -9.97 -1.79 -0.31
CA GLY A 88 -10.80 -0.60 -0.57
C GLY A 88 -10.58 0.56 0.42
N LEU A 89 -9.46 0.52 1.14
CA LEU A 89 -9.07 1.50 2.14
C LEU A 89 -8.13 2.50 1.46
N ASN A 90 -8.72 3.56 0.88
CA ASN A 90 -7.93 4.74 0.62
C ASN A 90 -8.67 6.04 0.99
N PRO A 91 -8.55 6.51 2.24
CA PRO A 91 -8.93 7.89 2.59
C PRO A 91 -8.06 8.95 1.88
N ALA A 92 -6.96 8.57 1.22
CA ALA A 92 -6.04 9.46 0.54
C ALA A 92 -6.09 9.41 -0.99
N SER A 93 -7.01 8.65 -1.64
CA SER A 93 -7.05 8.57 -3.12
C SER A 93 -7.32 9.95 -3.75
N ASP A 94 -8.29 10.68 -3.20
CA ASP A 94 -8.61 12.03 -3.64
C ASP A 94 -7.45 12.99 -3.34
N LYS A 95 -6.81 12.84 -2.18
CA LYS A 95 -5.63 13.63 -1.80
C LYS A 95 -4.46 13.39 -2.76
N ILE A 96 -4.20 12.13 -3.13
CA ILE A 96 -3.18 11.75 -4.12
C ILE A 96 -3.49 12.39 -5.48
N MET A 97 -4.75 12.34 -5.93
CA MET A 97 -5.15 12.96 -7.19
C MET A 97 -4.97 14.49 -7.19
N LEU A 98 -5.32 15.15 -6.07
CA LEU A 98 -5.11 16.59 -5.90
C LEU A 98 -3.63 16.95 -5.93
N ILE A 99 -2.79 16.20 -5.22
CA ILE A 99 -1.34 16.41 -5.22
C ILE A 99 -0.77 16.21 -6.64
N GLN A 100 -1.17 15.16 -7.37
CA GLN A 100 -0.73 14.93 -8.75
C GLN A 100 -1.13 16.07 -9.68
N ARG A 101 -2.36 16.59 -9.54
CA ARG A 101 -2.83 17.75 -10.30
C ARG A 101 -1.96 18.97 -10.02
N ASP A 102 -1.69 19.26 -8.76
CA ASP A 102 -0.94 20.45 -8.36
C ASP A 102 0.55 20.34 -8.74
N LEU A 103 1.14 19.14 -8.71
CA LEU A 103 2.47 18.88 -9.27
C LEU A 103 2.53 19.12 -10.79
N ARG A 104 1.51 18.71 -11.55
CA ARG A 104 1.43 18.98 -13.00
C ARG A 104 1.27 20.46 -13.29
N ILE A 105 0.57 21.21 -12.43
CA ILE A 105 0.51 22.67 -12.54
C ILE A 105 1.91 23.26 -12.33
N GLN A 106 2.66 22.79 -11.33
CA GLN A 106 4.04 23.24 -11.09
C GLN A 106 4.99 22.95 -12.27
N LEU A 107 4.83 21.83 -12.99
CA LEU A 107 5.62 21.52 -14.20
C LEU A 107 5.39 22.52 -15.34
N ASN A 108 4.19 23.11 -15.43
CA ASN A 108 3.79 23.98 -16.53
C ASN A 108 3.91 25.48 -16.19
N GLN A 109 4.29 25.83 -14.97
CA GLN A 109 4.47 27.22 -14.56
C GLN A 109 5.85 27.75 -15.00
N ALA A 110 5.83 28.85 -15.74
CA ALA A 110 7.03 29.58 -16.18
C ALA A 110 7.49 30.67 -15.17
N ASP A 111 6.78 30.81 -14.04
CA ASP A 111 7.03 31.89 -13.07
C ASP A 111 7.67 31.33 -11.79
N HIS A 112 8.69 32.02 -11.29
CA HIS A 112 9.62 31.52 -10.26
C HIS A 112 9.61 32.34 -8.96
N GLY A 113 8.61 33.21 -8.77
CA GLY A 113 8.50 34.04 -7.57
C GLY A 113 8.32 33.27 -6.25
N GLU A 114 8.59 33.95 -5.13
CA GLU A 114 8.36 33.52 -3.74
C GLU A 114 7.03 32.75 -3.49
N PRO A 115 5.87 33.15 -4.05
CA PRO A 115 4.61 32.42 -3.87
C PRO A 115 4.67 30.95 -4.33
N ASN A 116 5.42 30.68 -5.40
CA ASN A 116 5.56 29.32 -5.93
C ASN A 116 6.48 28.45 -5.08
N THR A 117 7.44 29.04 -4.36
CA THR A 117 8.27 28.32 -3.39
C THR A 117 7.44 27.84 -2.20
N ALA A 118 6.53 28.66 -1.68
CA ALA A 118 5.62 28.26 -0.60
C ALA A 118 4.67 27.13 -1.01
N ILE A 119 4.13 27.18 -2.23
CA ILE A 119 3.30 26.11 -2.81
C ILE A 119 4.10 24.81 -2.92
N ARG A 120 5.32 24.88 -3.46
CA ARG A 120 6.24 23.74 -3.56
C ARG A 120 6.52 23.11 -2.20
N ILE A 121 6.83 23.91 -1.17
CA ILE A 121 7.04 23.41 0.20
C ILE A 121 5.75 22.78 0.77
N SER A 122 4.59 23.35 0.49
CA SER A 122 3.30 22.78 0.93
C SER A 122 3.04 21.42 0.27
N LEU A 123 3.22 21.33 -1.06
CA LEU A 123 3.17 20.06 -1.78
C LEU A 123 4.17 19.07 -1.21
N CYS A 124 5.31 19.56 -0.71
CA CYS A 124 6.28 18.68 -0.09
C CYS A 124 5.73 17.93 1.10
N LYS A 125 5.20 18.70 2.04
CA LYS A 125 4.62 18.17 3.28
C LYS A 125 3.46 17.24 2.98
N GLN A 126 2.60 17.60 2.03
CA GLN A 126 1.45 16.77 1.66
C GLN A 126 1.86 15.40 1.13
N ILE A 127 2.91 15.32 0.32
CA ILE A 127 3.44 14.05 -0.19
C ILE A 127 4.04 13.22 0.95
N GLU A 128 4.82 13.83 1.84
CA GLU A 128 5.36 13.14 3.01
C GLU A 128 4.26 12.58 3.92
N ASP A 129 3.18 13.33 4.11
CA ASP A 129 2.04 12.89 4.92
C ASP A 129 1.33 11.69 4.28
N VAL A 130 1.15 11.72 2.95
CA VAL A 130 0.58 10.58 2.21
C VAL A 130 1.47 9.35 2.35
N ILE A 131 2.78 9.49 2.14
CA ILE A 131 3.75 8.39 2.29
C ILE A 131 3.69 7.79 3.70
N LYS A 132 3.71 8.64 4.74
CA LYS A 132 3.66 8.20 6.14
C LYS A 132 2.34 7.49 6.43
N SER A 133 1.22 8.05 5.99
CA SER A 133 -0.10 7.45 6.15
C SER A 133 -0.18 6.08 5.49
N THR A 134 0.21 5.97 4.22
CA THR A 134 0.20 4.69 3.49
C THR A 134 1.11 3.66 4.15
N LYS A 135 2.29 4.09 4.63
CA LYS A 135 3.21 3.21 5.34
C LYS A 135 2.57 2.63 6.60
N VAL A 136 1.97 3.46 7.44
CA VAL A 136 1.30 3.03 8.68
C VAL A 136 0.18 2.05 8.36
N THR A 137 -0.68 2.37 7.38
CA THR A 137 -1.77 1.48 6.96
C THR A 137 -1.27 0.11 6.49
N LEU A 138 -0.20 0.07 5.69
CA LEU A 138 0.39 -1.20 5.24
C LEU A 138 1.03 -1.99 6.40
N GLU A 139 1.65 -1.30 7.36
CA GLU A 139 2.21 -1.94 8.55
C GLU A 139 1.10 -2.54 9.43
N ASP A 140 -0.04 -1.85 9.59
CA ASP A 140 -1.20 -2.35 10.32
C ASP A 140 -1.83 -3.57 9.63
N ILE A 141 -2.05 -3.52 8.31
CA ILE A 141 -2.58 -4.64 7.52
C ILE A 141 -1.66 -5.86 7.60
N LEU A 142 -0.35 -5.64 7.46
CA LEU A 142 0.64 -6.71 7.56
C LEU A 142 0.59 -7.40 8.94
N GLN A 143 0.44 -6.61 10.01
CA GLN A 143 0.31 -7.14 11.36
C GLN A 143 -0.97 -7.96 11.52
N GLU A 144 -2.09 -7.49 10.96
CA GLU A 144 -3.37 -8.23 10.97
C GLU A 144 -3.25 -9.56 10.24
N TYR A 145 -2.76 -9.57 9.00
CA TYR A 145 -2.57 -10.81 8.25
C TYR A 145 -1.59 -11.77 8.93
N THR A 146 -0.50 -11.26 9.52
CA THR A 146 0.43 -12.10 10.28
C THR A 146 -0.26 -12.78 11.45
N ARG A 147 -1.04 -12.03 12.23
CA ARG A 147 -1.80 -12.56 13.38
C ARG A 147 -2.84 -13.59 12.96
N GLU A 148 -3.59 -13.32 11.90
CA GLU A 148 -4.55 -14.28 11.33
C GLU A 148 -3.84 -15.56 10.87
N ASN A 149 -2.69 -15.43 10.22
CA ASN A 149 -1.93 -16.57 9.72
C ASN A 149 -1.38 -17.46 10.84
N GLU A 150 -0.93 -16.86 11.95
CA GLU A 150 -0.54 -17.58 13.17
C GLU A 150 -1.72 -18.32 13.80
N MET A 151 -2.90 -17.68 13.87
CA MET A 151 -4.11 -18.32 14.37
C MET A 151 -4.53 -19.53 13.51
N LEU A 152 -4.47 -19.38 12.18
CA LEU A 152 -4.77 -20.47 11.24
C LEU A 152 -3.77 -21.62 11.39
N ALA A 153 -2.48 -21.31 11.57
CA ALA A 153 -1.45 -22.32 11.82
C ALA A 153 -1.71 -23.09 13.13
N GLY A 154 -2.09 -22.39 14.21
CA GLY A 154 -2.47 -23.02 15.49
C GLY A 154 -3.61 -24.01 15.32
N LYS A 155 -4.71 -23.59 14.67
CA LYS A 155 -5.87 -24.46 14.40
C LYS A 155 -5.51 -25.68 13.54
N LEU A 156 -4.62 -25.52 12.56
CA LEU A 156 -4.15 -26.64 11.74
C LEU A 156 -3.31 -27.66 12.52
N MET A 157 -2.61 -27.25 13.58
CA MET A 157 -1.87 -28.16 14.45
C MET A 157 -2.78 -28.93 15.42
N GLU A 158 -3.95 -28.39 15.75
CA GLU A 158 -4.95 -29.02 16.62
C GLU A 158 -5.84 -30.04 15.87
N MET A 159 -5.86 -30.01 14.53
CA MET A 159 -6.64 -30.89 13.63
C MET A 159 -5.86 -32.06 13.05
#